data_AF-A0A261PYH0-F1
#
_entry.id   AF-A0A261PYH0-F1
#
_cell.length_a   1.000
_cell.length_b   1.000
_cell.length_c   1.000
_cell.angle_alpha   90.00
_cell.angle_beta   90.00
_cell.angle_gamma   90.00
#
_symmetry.space_group_name_H-M   'P 1'
#
loop_
_entity.id
_entity.type
_entity.pdbx_description
1 polymer ?
#
loop_
_entity_poly.entity_id
_entity_poly.type
_entity_poly.pdbx_seq_one_letter_code
_entity_poly.pdbx_strand_id
1 'polypeptide(L)'
;MKYWIFGCLLVFLMGCQRSERKPAYVAPENPVFVHLSTAATGLDFRDQLPRLDSLYLNFPADSARQENFLRLAERLLGAGGVGAGDLNNDGLPDLFFTSSNGENRLYLNRGGWRFEDVTKAAGLGGNGQWSAGVSLADVNADGWLDLYVCHFGANARNELFIHSGTLNEQGVPIFTEQAQQLGLQNERQAVQAVFFDYDLDGDLDCLVANNFQASPDLRRNGGMARIDCIRTKKAFS
;
A
#
# COMPACT_ATOMS: atom_id res chain seq x y z
N MET A 1 30.80 -42.67 -57.08
CA MET A 1 30.75 -41.40 -56.33
C MET A 1 29.34 -40.84 -56.40
N LYS A 2 28.52 -41.02 -55.36
CA LYS A 2 27.35 -40.19 -54.99
C LYS A 2 26.82 -40.68 -53.64
N TYR A 3 26.82 -39.76 -52.68
CA TYR A 3 26.71 -39.98 -51.24
C TYR A 3 25.26 -40.18 -50.79
N TRP A 4 25.10 -40.95 -49.71
CA TRP A 4 23.90 -41.09 -48.91
C TRP A 4 23.48 -39.73 -48.31
N ILE A 5 22.19 -39.37 -48.41
CA ILE A 5 21.58 -38.33 -47.58
C ILE A 5 20.47 -39.02 -46.77
N PHE A 6 20.87 -39.60 -45.65
CA PHE A 6 19.98 -39.91 -44.55
C PHE A 6 20.45 -39.03 -43.41
N GLY A 7 19.71 -37.96 -43.10
CA GLY A 7 20.11 -37.03 -42.06
C GLY A 7 19.11 -35.90 -41.90
N CYS A 8 18.65 -35.73 -40.67
CA CYS A 8 17.83 -34.63 -40.15
C CYS A 8 16.31 -34.78 -40.29
N LEU A 9 15.79 -35.90 -39.77
CA LEU A 9 14.53 -35.88 -39.01
C LEU A 9 14.90 -36.09 -37.53
N LEU A 10 14.24 -35.37 -36.61
CA LEU A 10 14.56 -35.23 -35.17
C LEU A 10 15.78 -34.31 -34.92
N VAL A 11 15.69 -33.16 -34.26
CA VAL A 11 15.06 -32.86 -32.96
C VAL A 11 14.80 -31.35 -32.91
N PHE A 12 13.53 -30.93 -32.82
CA PHE A 12 13.16 -29.53 -32.47
C PHE A 12 11.93 -29.53 -31.54
N LEU A 13 11.97 -30.36 -30.49
CA LEU A 13 10.97 -30.40 -29.42
C LEU A 13 11.63 -30.28 -28.03
N MET A 14 12.60 -29.38 -27.88
CA MET A 14 13.12 -29.01 -26.56
C MET A 14 13.13 -27.50 -26.45
N GLY A 15 11.96 -26.94 -26.16
CA GLY A 15 11.77 -25.50 -26.03
C GLY A 15 10.53 -25.11 -25.23
N CYS A 16 10.07 -25.97 -24.32
CA CYS A 16 9.17 -25.56 -23.25
C CYS A 16 9.77 -26.04 -21.94
N GLN A 17 10.72 -25.27 -21.40
CA GLN A 17 10.95 -25.29 -19.96
C GLN A 17 9.67 -24.73 -19.32
N ARG A 18 8.74 -25.63 -19.02
CA ARG A 18 7.60 -25.31 -18.16
C ARG A 18 8.21 -24.84 -16.86
N SER A 19 8.07 -23.55 -16.53
CA SER A 19 8.57 -23.02 -15.26
C SER A 19 8.05 -23.94 -14.16
N GLU A 20 8.96 -24.53 -13.39
CA GLU A 20 8.57 -25.32 -12.23
C GLU A 20 7.86 -24.35 -11.27
N ARG A 21 6.55 -24.52 -11.12
CA ARG A 21 5.82 -23.79 -10.09
C ARG A 21 6.36 -24.28 -8.75
N LYS A 22 6.75 -23.34 -7.88
CA LYS A 22 7.04 -23.68 -6.49
C LYS A 22 5.88 -24.50 -5.93
N PRO A 23 6.15 -25.58 -5.17
CA PRO A 23 5.09 -26.34 -4.52
C PRO A 23 4.25 -25.40 -3.64
N ALA A 24 2.95 -25.65 -3.60
CA ALA A 24 2.07 -24.91 -2.70
C ALA A 24 2.54 -25.11 -1.25
N TYR A 25 2.40 -24.07 -0.43
CA TYR A 25 2.66 -24.19 1.00
C TYR A 25 1.72 -25.26 1.60
N VAL A 26 2.29 -26.19 2.34
CA VAL A 26 1.56 -27.21 3.10
C VAL A 26 1.65 -26.80 4.56
N ALA A 27 0.50 -26.42 5.13
CA ALA A 27 0.43 -26.13 6.56
C ALA A 27 0.75 -27.39 7.39
N PRO A 28 1.36 -27.25 8.58
CA PRO A 28 1.52 -28.37 9.50
C PRO A 28 0.15 -28.91 9.92
N GLU A 29 0.08 -30.17 10.39
CA GLU A 29 -1.19 -30.83 10.74
C GLU A 29 -2.00 -30.08 11.82
N ASN A 30 -1.31 -29.42 12.76
CA ASN A 30 -1.92 -28.63 13.84
C ASN A 30 -1.31 -27.22 13.86
N PRO A 31 -1.69 -26.35 12.91
CA PRO A 31 -1.11 -25.02 12.82
C PRO A 31 -1.69 -24.11 13.90
N VAL A 32 -0.85 -23.26 14.50
CA VAL A 32 -1.31 -22.17 15.39
C VAL A 32 -2.06 -21.09 14.60
N PHE A 33 -1.69 -20.91 13.33
CA PHE A 33 -2.34 -19.96 12.42
C PHE A 33 -3.28 -20.71 11.48
N VAL A 34 -4.56 -20.35 11.53
CA VAL A 34 -5.58 -20.94 10.66
C VAL A 34 -6.11 -19.90 9.68
N HIS A 35 -6.36 -20.34 8.45
CA HIS A 35 -6.98 -19.49 7.45
C HIS A 35 -8.48 -19.39 7.69
N LEU A 36 -9.00 -18.17 7.81
CA LEU A 36 -10.44 -17.90 7.85
C LEU A 36 -10.94 -17.47 6.47
N SER A 37 -12.11 -17.96 6.07
CA SER A 37 -12.70 -17.62 4.76
C SER A 37 -13.36 -16.25 4.81
N THR A 38 -13.48 -15.58 3.65
CA THR A 38 -14.28 -14.35 3.51
C THR A 38 -15.73 -14.56 3.97
N ALA A 39 -16.31 -15.74 3.79
CA ALA A 39 -17.66 -16.04 4.28
C ALA A 39 -17.74 -16.08 5.82
N ALA A 40 -16.65 -16.46 6.49
CA ALA A 40 -16.57 -16.45 7.95
C ALA A 40 -16.31 -15.05 8.50
N THR A 41 -15.50 -14.25 7.80
CA THR A 41 -15.00 -12.97 8.33
C THR A 41 -15.64 -11.73 7.77
N GLY A 42 -16.26 -11.78 6.59
CA GLY A 42 -16.69 -10.58 5.86
C GLY A 42 -15.55 -9.81 5.18
N LEU A 43 -14.28 -10.23 5.35
CA LEU A 43 -13.13 -9.59 4.71
C LEU A 43 -13.01 -10.05 3.24
N ASP A 44 -13.43 -9.18 2.33
CA ASP A 44 -13.46 -9.43 0.88
C ASP A 44 -12.50 -8.52 0.08
N PHE A 45 -11.70 -7.70 0.76
CA PHE A 45 -10.74 -6.79 0.13
C PHE A 45 -9.79 -7.54 -0.79
N ARG A 46 -9.61 -6.99 -2.00
CA ARG A 46 -8.67 -7.50 -3.00
C ARG A 46 -8.00 -6.34 -3.69
N ASP A 47 -6.72 -6.17 -3.43
CA ASP A 47 -5.91 -5.24 -4.19
C ASP A 47 -5.66 -5.81 -5.59
N GLN A 48 -6.29 -5.19 -6.60
CA GLN A 48 -6.22 -5.65 -7.98
C GLN A 48 -5.28 -4.76 -8.78
N LEU A 49 -4.07 -5.24 -8.97
CA LEU A 49 -3.12 -4.60 -9.86
C LEU A 49 -3.69 -4.50 -11.29
N PRO A 50 -3.49 -3.37 -11.99
CA PRO A 50 -3.92 -3.26 -13.38
C PRO A 50 -3.27 -4.34 -14.25
N ARG A 51 -3.95 -4.74 -15.33
CA ARG A 51 -3.39 -5.71 -16.29
C ARG A 51 -2.07 -5.18 -16.84
N LEU A 52 -1.06 -6.06 -16.91
CA LEU A 52 0.28 -5.71 -17.42
C LEU A 52 0.20 -5.00 -18.79
N ASP A 53 -0.70 -5.43 -19.67
CA ASP A 53 -0.85 -4.85 -21.01
C ASP A 53 -1.27 -3.37 -20.97
N SER A 54 -2.12 -2.97 -20.01
CA SER A 54 -2.50 -1.56 -19.78
C SER A 54 -1.38 -0.74 -19.14
N LEU A 55 -0.48 -1.39 -18.41
CA LEU A 55 0.71 -0.74 -17.87
C LEU A 55 1.71 -0.42 -18.99
N TYR A 56 1.86 -1.28 -20.01
CA TYR A 56 2.75 -1.03 -21.15
C TYR A 56 2.22 0.02 -22.15
N LEU A 57 0.91 0.17 -22.29
CA LEU A 57 0.29 0.99 -23.35
C LEU A 57 0.37 2.52 -23.14
N ASN A 58 0.66 2.99 -21.92
CA ASN A 58 0.79 4.41 -21.62
C ASN A 58 2.24 4.89 -21.51
N PHE A 59 3.22 4.04 -21.82
CA PHE A 59 4.61 4.47 -21.91
C PHE A 59 4.96 4.77 -23.37
N PRO A 60 5.63 5.91 -23.67
CA PRO A 60 6.06 6.22 -25.03
C PRO A 60 6.80 5.02 -25.62
N ALA A 61 6.48 4.65 -26.87
CA ALA A 61 7.07 3.49 -27.55
C ALA A 61 8.61 3.48 -27.58
N ASP A 62 9.22 4.64 -27.31
CA ASP A 62 10.66 4.89 -27.31
C ASP A 62 11.32 4.63 -25.94
N SER A 63 10.56 4.30 -24.90
CA SER A 63 11.11 3.89 -23.60
C SER A 63 11.63 2.46 -23.68
N ALA A 64 12.92 2.25 -23.42
CA ALA A 64 13.54 0.93 -23.47
C ALA A 64 12.74 -0.03 -22.56
N ARG A 65 12.35 -1.21 -23.07
CA ARG A 65 11.54 -2.22 -22.35
C ARG A 65 11.96 -2.46 -20.88
N GLN A 66 13.24 -2.27 -20.57
CA GLN A 66 13.82 -2.38 -19.24
C GLN A 66 13.37 -1.27 -18.26
N GLU A 67 13.19 -0.03 -18.71
CA GLU A 67 12.63 1.07 -17.89
C GLU A 67 11.16 0.83 -17.55
N ASN A 68 10.39 0.29 -18.51
CA ASN A 68 8.98 -0.06 -18.28
C ASN A 68 8.83 -1.24 -17.31
N PHE A 69 9.78 -2.18 -17.30
CA PHE A 69 9.81 -3.26 -16.34
C PHE A 69 10.17 -2.79 -14.92
N LEU A 70 11.12 -1.85 -14.76
CA LEU A 70 11.49 -1.30 -13.46
C LEU A 70 10.36 -0.46 -12.86
N ARG A 71 9.69 0.39 -13.66
CA ARG A 71 8.50 1.14 -13.22
C ARG A 71 7.34 0.25 -12.85
N LEU A 72 7.19 -0.88 -13.54
CA LEU A 72 6.22 -1.91 -13.18
C LEU A 72 6.61 -2.61 -11.86
N ALA A 73 7.88 -2.97 -11.69
CA ALA A 73 8.36 -3.57 -10.45
C ALA A 73 8.20 -2.63 -9.25
N GLU A 74 8.46 -1.33 -9.39
CA GLU A 74 8.20 -0.31 -8.37
C GLU A 74 6.72 -0.27 -7.97
N ARG A 75 5.82 -0.33 -8.95
CA ARG A 75 4.36 -0.37 -8.73
C ARG A 75 3.88 -1.67 -8.08
N LEU A 76 4.56 -2.78 -8.34
CA LEU A 76 4.23 -4.10 -7.82
C LEU A 76 4.81 -4.37 -6.43
N LEU A 77 5.91 -3.72 -6.07
CA LEU A 77 6.67 -3.98 -4.83
C LEU A 77 6.46 -2.92 -3.74
N GLY A 78 5.93 -1.74 -4.10
CA GLY A 78 5.76 -0.62 -3.17
C GLY A 78 4.33 -0.40 -2.66
N ALA A 79 3.37 -1.26 -3.02
CA ALA A 79 1.96 -1.00 -2.83
C ALA A 79 1.26 -2.13 -2.06
N GLY A 80 0.20 -1.78 -1.34
CA GLY A 80 -0.50 -2.67 -0.41
C GLY A 80 0.08 -2.60 1.02
N GLY A 81 -0.78 -2.23 1.95
CA GLY A 81 -0.48 -1.99 3.35
C GLY A 81 -1.71 -2.26 4.20
N VAL A 82 -1.46 -2.63 5.46
CA VAL A 82 -2.51 -2.89 6.44
C VAL A 82 -2.21 -2.13 7.72
N GLY A 83 -3.21 -1.42 8.20
CA GLY A 83 -3.25 -0.83 9.53
C GLY A 83 -4.22 -1.63 10.39
N ALA A 84 -3.83 -1.93 11.63
CA ALA A 84 -4.70 -2.58 12.60
C ALA A 84 -4.68 -1.80 13.91
N GLY A 85 -5.85 -1.37 14.37
CA GLY A 85 -6.01 -0.57 15.58
C GLY A 85 -7.48 -0.34 15.89
N ASP A 86 -7.78 0.00 17.14
CA ASP A 86 -9.13 0.27 17.61
C ASP A 86 -9.53 1.69 17.18
N LEU A 87 -10.29 1.81 16.08
CA LEU A 87 -10.61 3.11 15.46
C LEU A 87 -11.95 3.65 15.94
N ASN A 88 -12.76 2.84 16.64
CA ASN A 88 -14.02 3.25 17.24
C ASN A 88 -14.04 3.16 18.78
N ASN A 89 -12.91 2.83 19.40
CA ASN A 89 -12.71 2.69 20.86
C ASN A 89 -13.64 1.64 21.50
N ASP A 90 -13.92 0.53 20.81
CA ASP A 90 -14.74 -0.57 21.34
C ASP A 90 -13.92 -1.73 21.95
N GLY A 91 -12.60 -1.61 21.95
CA GLY A 91 -11.66 -2.60 22.46
C GLY A 91 -11.29 -3.68 21.45
N LEU A 92 -11.78 -3.61 20.21
CA LEU A 92 -11.45 -4.55 19.13
C LEU A 92 -10.60 -3.86 18.06
N PRO A 93 -9.57 -4.53 17.52
CA PRO A 93 -8.82 -3.97 16.41
C PRO A 93 -9.63 -4.00 15.12
N ASP A 94 -9.79 -2.84 14.51
CA ASP A 94 -10.29 -2.62 13.16
C ASP A 94 -9.16 -2.73 12.14
N LEU A 95 -9.51 -2.84 10.85
CA LEU A 95 -8.55 -3.04 9.78
C LEU A 95 -8.70 -2.00 8.68
N PHE A 96 -7.63 -1.28 8.37
CA PHE A 96 -7.54 -0.40 7.21
C PHE A 96 -6.60 -0.98 6.17
N PHE A 97 -7.07 -1.12 4.94
CA PHE A 97 -6.28 -1.62 3.80
C PHE A 97 -6.05 -0.53 2.79
N THR A 98 -4.81 -0.40 2.35
CA THR A 98 -4.46 0.47 1.23
C THR A 98 -4.55 -0.28 -0.09
N SER A 99 -4.92 0.44 -1.15
CA SER A 99 -5.09 -0.11 -2.48
C SER A 99 -4.06 0.42 -3.45
N SER A 100 -3.44 -0.49 -4.20
CA SER A 100 -2.58 -0.16 -5.35
C SER A 100 -3.41 0.29 -6.54
N ASN A 101 -4.73 0.13 -6.54
CA ASN A 101 -5.60 0.48 -7.65
C ASN A 101 -7.06 0.46 -7.21
N GLY A 102 -7.59 1.61 -6.81
CA GLY A 102 -8.96 1.76 -6.33
C GLY A 102 -9.01 2.46 -4.98
N GLU A 103 -10.11 2.24 -4.27
CA GLU A 103 -10.34 2.84 -2.96
C GLU A 103 -9.62 2.05 -1.86
N ASN A 104 -8.98 2.77 -0.93
CA ASN A 104 -8.58 2.20 0.36
C ASN A 104 -9.83 1.79 1.14
N ARG A 105 -9.74 0.79 2.01
CA ARG A 105 -10.90 0.27 2.73
C ARG A 105 -10.72 0.22 4.23
N LEU A 106 -11.73 0.69 4.97
CA LEU A 106 -11.86 0.52 6.41
C LEU A 106 -12.89 -0.56 6.73
N TYR A 107 -12.47 -1.56 7.49
CA TYR A 107 -13.32 -2.62 8.01
C TYR A 107 -13.39 -2.54 9.53
N LEU A 108 -14.60 -2.31 10.07
CA LEU A 108 -14.83 -2.37 11.52
C LEU A 108 -15.01 -3.80 11.99
N ASN A 109 -14.39 -4.12 13.11
CA ASN A 109 -14.51 -5.41 13.76
C ASN A 109 -15.78 -5.46 14.62
N ARG A 110 -16.76 -6.26 14.19
CA ARG A 110 -18.03 -6.48 14.91
C ARG A 110 -17.93 -7.62 15.93
N GLY A 111 -16.71 -8.05 16.26
CA GLY A 111 -16.44 -9.18 17.15
C GLY A 111 -16.50 -10.53 16.46
N GLY A 112 -15.88 -11.54 17.08
CA GLY A 112 -15.90 -12.92 16.58
C GLY A 112 -15.28 -13.08 15.18
N TRP A 113 -14.28 -12.24 14.85
CA TRP A 113 -13.63 -12.18 13.54
C TRP A 113 -14.54 -11.75 12.39
N ARG A 114 -15.68 -11.10 12.66
CA ARG A 114 -16.57 -10.55 11.65
C ARG A 114 -16.29 -9.08 11.43
N PHE A 115 -16.15 -8.70 10.18
CA PHE A 115 -15.78 -7.38 9.74
C PHE A 115 -16.81 -6.81 8.78
N GLU A 116 -17.03 -5.49 8.88
CA GLU A 116 -17.95 -4.75 8.02
C GLU A 116 -17.19 -3.62 7.33
N ASP A 117 -17.31 -3.53 6.00
CA ASP A 117 -16.76 -2.41 5.23
C ASP A 117 -17.58 -1.14 5.50
N VAL A 118 -16.95 -0.16 6.13
CA VAL A 118 -17.56 1.13 6.50
C VAL A 118 -16.91 2.31 5.78
N THR A 119 -16.06 2.04 4.78
CA THR A 119 -15.18 3.01 4.12
C THR A 119 -15.88 4.32 3.77
N LYS A 120 -17.00 4.24 3.07
CA LYS A 120 -17.75 5.43 2.63
C LYS A 120 -18.44 6.16 3.77
N ALA A 121 -18.96 5.41 4.74
CA ALA A 121 -19.61 5.99 5.92
C ALA A 121 -18.60 6.73 6.81
N ALA A 122 -17.34 6.29 6.79
CA ALA A 122 -16.24 6.90 7.53
C ALA A 122 -15.60 8.13 6.83
N GLY A 123 -16.07 8.49 5.63
CA GLY A 123 -15.48 9.59 4.85
C GLY A 123 -14.13 9.24 4.19
N LEU A 124 -13.84 7.94 4.04
CA LEU A 124 -12.60 7.43 3.45
C LEU A 124 -12.82 7.01 1.98
N GLY A 125 -11.72 6.78 1.27
CA GLY A 125 -11.71 6.36 -0.14
C GLY A 125 -10.41 6.69 -0.87
N GLY A 126 -9.62 7.61 -0.31
CA GLY A 126 -8.32 8.03 -0.84
C GLY A 126 -8.41 8.99 -2.03
N ASN A 127 -7.26 9.50 -2.47
CA ASN A 127 -7.15 10.45 -3.59
C ASN A 127 -7.09 9.82 -5.00
N GLY A 128 -7.37 8.52 -5.12
CA GLY A 128 -7.28 7.78 -6.40
C GLY A 128 -5.86 7.57 -6.92
N GLN A 129 -4.83 7.95 -6.15
CA GLN A 129 -3.44 7.56 -6.40
C GLN A 129 -3.15 6.22 -5.74
N TRP A 130 -2.02 5.60 -6.08
CA TRP A 130 -1.63 4.33 -5.47
C TRP A 130 -1.22 4.55 -4.03
N SER A 131 -1.91 3.86 -3.12
CA SER A 131 -1.56 3.88 -1.71
C SER A 131 -0.57 2.76 -1.40
N ALA A 132 0.45 3.13 -0.62
CA ALA A 132 1.50 2.26 -0.12
C ALA A 132 1.18 1.86 1.32
N GLY A 133 2.08 2.08 2.26
CA GLY A 133 1.84 1.83 3.66
C GLY A 133 0.89 2.84 4.32
N VAL A 134 0.27 2.40 5.41
CA VAL A 134 -0.54 3.23 6.30
C VAL A 134 0.05 3.17 7.71
N SER A 135 -0.03 4.28 8.43
CA SER A 135 0.31 4.39 9.86
C SER A 135 -0.92 4.80 10.65
N LEU A 136 -1.13 4.17 11.80
CA LEU A 136 -2.16 4.54 12.77
C LEU A 136 -1.45 5.25 13.93
N ALA A 137 -1.85 6.48 14.23
CA ALA A 137 -1.29 7.27 15.33
C ALA A 137 -2.29 8.33 15.76
N ASP A 138 -2.34 8.63 17.05
CA ASP A 138 -3.08 9.78 17.60
C ASP A 138 -2.22 11.04 17.41
N VAL A 139 -2.31 11.65 16.23
CA VAL A 139 -1.40 12.74 15.81
C VAL A 139 -1.74 14.03 16.56
N ASN A 140 -3.00 14.20 16.93
CA ASN A 140 -3.51 15.38 17.61
C ASN A 140 -3.66 15.25 19.13
N ALA A 141 -3.27 14.09 19.69
CA ALA A 141 -3.36 13.75 21.11
C ALA A 141 -4.78 13.86 21.68
N ASP A 142 -5.81 13.55 20.88
CA ASP A 142 -7.21 13.60 21.29
C ASP A 142 -7.76 12.26 21.81
N GLY A 143 -6.92 11.22 21.82
CA GLY A 143 -7.26 9.87 22.25
C GLY A 143 -7.89 9.00 21.15
N TRP A 144 -7.91 9.46 19.91
CA TRP A 144 -8.40 8.71 18.75
C TRP A 144 -7.27 8.49 17.74
N LEU A 145 -7.26 7.30 17.13
CA LEU A 145 -6.26 6.98 16.11
C LEU A 145 -6.62 7.63 14.78
N ASP A 146 -5.68 8.41 14.24
CA ASP A 146 -5.69 8.96 12.89
C ASP A 146 -5.03 8.00 11.90
N LEU A 147 -5.24 8.24 10.61
CA LEU A 147 -4.65 7.44 9.52
C LEU A 147 -3.74 8.29 8.64
N TYR A 148 -2.45 7.95 8.58
CA TYR A 148 -1.53 8.53 7.60
C TYR A 148 -1.25 7.56 6.47
N VAL A 149 -1.66 7.90 5.26
CA VAL A 149 -1.54 7.06 4.06
C VAL A 149 -0.42 7.58 3.18
N CYS A 150 0.57 6.75 2.93
CA CYS A 150 1.64 7.02 1.97
C CYS A 150 1.16 6.72 0.55
N HIS A 151 1.57 7.53 -0.42
CA HIS A 151 1.21 7.31 -1.82
C HIS A 151 2.43 7.24 -2.74
N PHE A 152 2.22 6.56 -3.88
CA PHE A 152 3.18 6.40 -4.96
C PHE A 152 2.58 6.85 -6.28
N GLY A 153 3.35 7.54 -7.13
CA GLY A 153 2.85 8.05 -8.42
C GLY A 153 3.49 9.38 -8.84
N ALA A 154 3.14 9.84 -10.04
CA ALA A 154 3.70 11.08 -10.60
C ALA A 154 3.10 12.36 -9.97
N ASN A 155 1.90 12.26 -9.39
CA ASN A 155 1.19 13.32 -8.68
C ASN A 155 0.70 12.82 -7.30
N ALA A 156 1.42 11.86 -6.73
CA ALA A 156 1.09 11.29 -5.45
C ALA A 156 1.33 12.33 -4.34
N ARG A 157 0.36 12.42 -3.43
CA ARG A 157 0.48 13.17 -2.20
C ARG A 157 0.02 12.28 -1.06
N ASN A 158 0.76 12.28 0.03
CA ASN A 158 0.34 11.59 1.23
C ASN A 158 -0.91 12.24 1.81
N GLU A 159 -1.80 11.43 2.39
CA GLU A 159 -3.05 11.85 3.02
C GLU A 159 -2.96 11.60 4.53
N LEU A 160 -3.50 12.53 5.32
CA LEU A 160 -3.61 12.42 6.77
C LEU A 160 -5.08 12.57 7.12
N PHE A 161 -5.73 11.46 7.42
CA PHE A 161 -7.13 11.43 7.81
C PHE A 161 -7.20 11.57 9.33
N ILE A 162 -7.58 12.76 9.80
CA ILE A 162 -7.80 13.05 11.21
C ILE A 162 -9.18 12.56 11.63
N HIS A 163 -9.24 11.82 12.72
CA HIS A 163 -10.46 11.37 13.36
C HIS A 163 -11.22 12.57 13.96
N SER A 164 -12.56 12.58 13.89
CA SER A 164 -13.37 13.71 14.39
C SER A 164 -13.60 13.72 15.90
N GLY A 165 -12.94 12.81 16.64
CA GLY A 165 -13.20 12.53 18.06
C GLY A 165 -14.58 11.97 18.37
N THR A 166 -15.39 11.60 17.36
CA THR A 166 -16.78 11.18 17.51
C THR A 166 -17.15 10.11 16.50
N LEU A 167 -18.19 9.33 16.81
CA LEU A 167 -18.76 8.32 15.93
C LEU A 167 -20.09 8.79 15.36
N ASN A 168 -20.47 8.29 14.18
CA ASN A 168 -21.83 8.46 13.68
C ASN A 168 -22.83 7.55 14.43
N GLU A 169 -24.12 7.65 14.08
CA GLU A 169 -25.20 6.87 14.72
C GLU A 169 -25.03 5.35 14.61
N GLN A 170 -24.22 4.87 13.66
CA GLN A 170 -23.91 3.45 13.43
C GLN A 170 -22.61 3.01 14.14
N GLY A 171 -22.02 3.86 14.97
CA GLY A 171 -20.76 3.59 15.66
C GLY A 171 -19.56 3.55 14.72
N VAL A 172 -19.64 4.26 13.58
CA VAL A 172 -18.56 4.34 12.60
C VAL A 172 -17.74 5.62 12.83
N PRO A 173 -16.39 5.52 12.83
CA PRO A 173 -15.51 6.68 12.95
C PRO A 173 -15.64 7.61 11.76
N ILE A 174 -15.48 8.92 11.98
CA ILE A 174 -15.57 9.93 10.91
C ILE A 174 -14.20 10.57 10.74
N PHE A 175 -13.70 10.55 9.50
CA PHE A 175 -12.38 11.10 9.19
C PHE A 175 -12.45 12.31 8.26
N THR A 176 -11.45 13.19 8.36
CA THR A 176 -11.24 14.31 7.44
C THR A 176 -9.78 14.36 7.01
N GLU A 177 -9.54 14.46 5.70
CA GLU A 177 -8.19 14.64 5.14
C GLU A 177 -7.64 16.05 5.48
N GLN A 178 -6.48 16.11 6.12
CA GLN A 178 -5.85 17.34 6.61
C GLN A 178 -4.33 17.41 6.41
N ALA A 179 -3.75 16.60 5.52
CA ALA A 179 -2.29 16.53 5.34
C ALA A 179 -1.71 17.90 4.96
N GLN A 180 -2.40 18.66 4.10
CA GLN A 180 -1.90 19.98 3.66
C GLN A 180 -1.87 20.97 4.83
N GLN A 181 -2.96 21.02 5.59
CA GLN A 181 -3.18 21.94 6.70
C GLN A 181 -2.16 21.69 7.81
N LEU A 182 -1.83 20.42 8.06
CA LEU A 182 -0.89 19.98 9.10
C LEU A 182 0.56 19.84 8.59
N GLY A 183 0.83 20.18 7.33
CA GLY A 183 2.19 20.15 6.77
C GLY A 183 2.75 18.74 6.50
N LEU A 184 1.88 17.73 6.45
CA LEU A 184 2.21 16.32 6.19
C LEU A 184 1.83 15.86 4.77
N GLN A 185 1.40 16.76 3.89
CA GLN A 185 1.21 16.50 2.45
C GLN A 185 2.57 16.35 1.75
N ASN A 186 3.23 15.23 1.99
CA ASN A 186 4.45 14.87 1.30
C ASN A 186 4.12 14.45 -0.14
N GLU A 187 4.70 15.14 -1.11
CA GLU A 187 4.51 14.90 -2.56
C GLU A 187 5.60 14.02 -3.19
N ARG A 188 6.48 13.46 -2.35
CA ARG A 188 7.42 12.42 -2.77
C ARG A 188 6.71 11.06 -2.80
N GLN A 189 7.32 10.12 -3.49
CA GLN A 189 6.86 8.73 -3.49
C GLN A 189 7.20 8.08 -2.16
N ALA A 190 6.23 7.95 -1.26
CA ALA A 190 6.43 7.41 0.08
C ALA A 190 6.02 5.93 0.15
N VAL A 191 6.73 5.16 0.97
CA VAL A 191 6.45 3.74 1.21
C VAL A 191 5.75 3.53 2.54
N GLN A 192 6.28 4.12 3.61
CA GLN A 192 5.75 4.00 4.96
C GLN A 192 6.18 5.20 5.79
N ALA A 193 5.42 5.50 6.83
CA ALA A 193 5.80 6.44 7.86
C ALA A 193 5.82 5.78 9.25
N VAL A 194 6.45 6.43 10.21
CA VAL A 194 6.34 6.08 11.63
C VAL A 194 6.20 7.38 12.40
N PHE A 195 5.23 7.40 13.31
CA PHE A 195 5.01 8.50 14.25
C PHE A 195 5.52 8.11 15.63
N PHE A 196 6.26 9.01 16.27
CA PHE A 196 6.81 8.84 17.61
C PHE A 196 7.31 10.19 18.14
N ASP A 197 7.25 10.38 19.45
CA ASP A 197 7.81 11.56 20.11
C ASP A 197 9.34 11.40 20.22
N TYR A 198 10.10 12.07 19.34
CA TYR A 198 11.56 11.90 19.27
C TYR A 198 12.28 12.71 20.34
N ASP A 199 11.82 13.93 20.63
CA ASP A 199 12.49 14.84 21.56
C ASP A 199 11.84 14.91 22.95
N LEU A 200 10.83 14.08 23.19
CA LEU A 200 10.12 13.92 24.46
C LEU A 200 9.37 15.19 24.88
N ASP A 201 8.91 15.99 23.92
CA ASP A 201 8.17 17.22 24.18
C ASP A 201 6.64 17.02 24.24
N GLY A 202 6.19 15.78 24.00
CA GLY A 202 4.81 15.33 24.12
C GLY A 202 3.99 15.45 22.85
N ASP A 203 4.54 15.96 21.74
CA ASP A 203 3.94 15.84 20.42
C ASP A 203 4.61 14.74 19.56
N LEU A 204 3.86 14.15 18.63
CA LEU A 204 4.42 13.12 17.76
C LEU A 204 5.19 13.76 16.60
N ASP A 205 6.42 13.31 16.38
CA ASP A 205 7.19 13.55 15.18
C ASP A 205 6.92 12.46 14.13
N CYS A 206 7.27 12.72 12.88
CA CYS A 206 7.07 11.79 11.79
C CYS A 206 8.36 11.53 11.02
N LEU A 207 8.71 10.25 10.83
CA LEU A 207 9.68 9.81 9.83
C LEU A 207 8.96 9.24 8.63
N VAL A 208 9.25 9.76 7.43
CA VAL A 208 8.68 9.25 6.19
C VAL A 208 9.79 8.61 5.34
N ALA A 209 9.63 7.32 5.04
CA ALA A 209 10.51 6.59 4.14
C ALA A 209 10.06 6.82 2.70
N ASN A 210 10.87 7.59 1.95
CA ASN A 210 10.61 7.92 0.56
C ASN A 210 11.47 7.10 -0.39
N ASN A 211 10.84 6.66 -1.46
CA ASN A 211 11.48 6.16 -2.66
C ASN A 211 11.97 7.31 -3.56
N PHE A 212 12.65 6.90 -4.61
CA PHE A 212 13.21 7.75 -5.64
C PHE A 212 12.19 8.75 -6.22
N GLN A 213 12.62 9.98 -6.47
CA GLN A 213 11.88 10.93 -7.28
C GLN A 213 12.58 11.05 -8.64
N ALA A 214 11.92 10.57 -9.70
CA ALA A 214 12.47 10.62 -11.05
C ALA A 214 12.70 12.07 -11.49
N SER A 215 13.96 12.42 -11.71
CA SER A 215 14.29 13.58 -12.53
C SER A 215 13.99 13.25 -14.00
N PRO A 216 13.61 14.23 -14.83
CA PRO A 216 13.43 14.02 -16.28
C PRO A 216 14.71 13.55 -17.01
N ASP A 217 15.88 13.65 -16.36
CA ASP A 217 17.18 13.32 -16.93
C ASP A 217 17.76 12.05 -16.31
N LEU A 218 17.34 10.90 -16.86
CA LEU A 218 17.72 9.55 -16.45
C LEU A 218 19.24 9.26 -16.57
N ARG A 219 20.02 10.14 -17.20
CA ARG A 219 21.46 9.97 -17.44
C ARG A 219 22.35 10.41 -16.27
N ARG A 220 21.81 11.14 -15.29
CA ARG A 220 22.52 11.51 -14.05
C ARG A 220 21.95 10.74 -12.87
N ASN A 221 22.10 9.41 -12.93
CA ASN A 221 21.49 8.50 -11.99
C ASN A 221 22.27 8.48 -10.66
N GLY A 222 21.83 9.30 -9.71
CA GLY A 222 22.31 9.33 -8.33
C GLY A 222 21.16 9.45 -7.32
N GLY A 223 19.96 8.96 -7.66
CA GLY A 223 18.80 9.04 -6.79
C GLY A 223 18.92 8.08 -5.61
N MET A 224 19.02 8.61 -4.40
CA MET A 224 19.04 7.82 -3.16
C MET A 224 17.64 7.80 -2.54
N ALA A 225 17.27 6.64 -1.96
CA ALA A 225 16.17 6.59 -1.00
C ALA A 225 16.43 7.61 0.11
N ARG A 226 15.37 8.29 0.56
CA ARG A 226 15.49 9.40 1.49
C ARG A 226 14.50 9.22 2.63
N ILE A 227 14.97 9.48 3.84
CA ILE A 227 14.13 9.61 5.01
C ILE A 227 13.95 11.10 5.26
N ASP A 228 12.69 11.54 5.28
CA ASP A 228 12.36 12.89 5.75
C ASP A 228 11.98 12.82 7.22
N CYS A 229 12.65 13.63 8.05
CA CYS A 229 12.30 13.83 9.45
C CYS A 229 11.45 15.09 9.56
N ILE A 230 10.22 14.94 10.02
CA ILE A 230 9.25 16.03 10.13
C ILE A 230 8.97 16.21 11.62
N ARG A 231 9.36 17.39 12.13
CA ARG A 231 9.14 17.76 13.52
C ARG A 231 7.83 18.53 13.68
N THR A 232 7.05 18.19 14.70
CA THR A 232 5.86 18.97 15.07
C THR A 232 6.28 20.21 15.87
N LYS A 233 5.61 21.35 15.64
CA LYS A 233 6.00 22.65 16.22
C LYS A 233 5.18 23.02 17.46
N LYS A 234 4.58 22.04 18.17
CA LYS A 234 3.33 22.16 18.94
C LYS A 234 2.14 22.52 18.06
N ALA A 235 1.31 21.53 17.74
CA ALA A 235 0.17 21.71 16.84
C ALA A 235 -1.21 21.65 17.52
N PHE A 236 -1.32 21.17 18.78
CA PHE A 236 -2.61 20.91 19.40
C PHE A 236 -2.64 21.47 20.83
N SER A 237 -3.46 22.51 21.03
CA SER A 237 -3.67 23.21 22.32
C SER A 237 -5.15 23.33 22.62
#